data_AF-A0A920FB04-F1
#
_entry.id   AF-A0A920FB04-F1
#
_cell.length_a   1.000
_cell.length_b   1.000
_cell.length_c   1.000
_cell.angle_alpha   90.00
_cell.angle_beta   90.00
_cell.angle_gamma   90.00
#
_symmetry.space_group_name_H-M   'P 1'
#
loop_
_entity.id
_entity.type
_entity.pdbx_description
1 polymer ?
#
loop_
_entity_poly.entity_id
_entity_poly.type
_entity_poly.pdbx_seq_one_letter_code
_entity_poly.pdbx_strand_id
1 'polypeptide(L)'
;MTTPKFASLNGEIVEWDKAQVHVASAGFKFGTAVFEGLRGYWNQSNEEMYLFRMEEHMRRLEFSSAFYALQRTSDRRVYNSTNCRINQSK
;
A
#
# COMPACT_ATOMS: atom_id res chain seq x y z
N MET A 1 -2.00 4.18 21.86
CA MET A 1 -2.29 3.73 20.49
C MET A 1 -1.37 2.59 20.16
N THR A 2 -1.87 1.46 19.70
CA THR A 2 -1.06 0.29 19.31
C THR A 2 -0.54 0.46 17.88
N THR A 3 0.76 0.34 17.69
CA THR A 3 1.38 0.34 16.36
C THR A 3 1.21 -1.03 15.69
N PRO A 4 1.12 -1.09 14.35
CA PRO A 4 1.17 -2.36 13.65
C PRO A 4 2.59 -2.96 13.73
N LYS A 5 2.71 -4.26 13.46
CA LYS A 5 4.01 -4.96 13.51
C LYS A 5 4.89 -4.67 12.30
N PHE A 6 4.27 -4.47 11.13
CA PHE A 6 4.96 -4.39 9.85
C PHE A 6 4.43 -3.24 8.98
N ALA A 7 5.24 -2.81 8.02
CA ALA A 7 4.89 -1.89 6.96
C ALA A 7 5.55 -2.35 5.65
N SER A 8 5.05 -1.85 4.51
CA SER A 8 5.71 -2.04 3.22
C SER A 8 6.52 -0.80 2.86
N LEU A 9 7.79 -0.97 2.50
CA LEU A 9 8.67 0.09 2.03
C LEU A 9 9.43 -0.40 0.79
N ASN A 10 9.31 0.32 -0.34
CA ASN A 10 9.97 -0.01 -1.61
C ASN A 10 9.72 -1.45 -2.12
N GLY A 11 8.54 -2.01 -1.84
CA GLY A 11 8.16 -3.36 -2.26
C GLY A 11 8.52 -4.47 -1.27
N GLU A 12 9.19 -4.15 -0.17
CA GLU A 12 9.57 -5.12 0.87
C GLU A 12 8.72 -4.92 2.13
N ILE A 13 8.43 -6.02 2.84
CA ILE A 13 7.78 -5.97 4.15
C ILE A 13 8.86 -5.82 5.22
N VAL A 14 8.80 -4.74 5.98
CA VAL A 14 9.75 -4.38 7.05
C VAL A 14 9.02 -4.23 8.38
N GLU A 15 9.74 -4.37 9.49
CA GLU A 15 9.22 -4.01 10.81
C GLU A 15 8.82 -2.54 10.88
N TRP A 16 7.80 -2.22 11.66
CA TRP A 16 7.25 -0.87 11.76
C TRP A 16 8.32 0.20 12.03
N ASP A 17 9.23 -0.03 12.98
CA ASP A 17 10.26 0.95 13.36
C ASP A 17 11.34 1.16 12.29
N LYS A 18 11.45 0.22 11.33
CA LYS A 18 12.39 0.27 10.20
C LYS A 18 11.80 0.97 8.97
N ALA A 19 10.50 1.26 8.96
CA ALA A 19 9.84 1.97 7.86
C ALA A 19 10.11 3.49 7.92
N GLN A 20 11.37 3.87 7.72
CA GLN A 20 11.86 5.23 7.91
C GLN A 20 12.11 5.95 6.58
N VAL A 21 11.89 7.26 6.56
CA VAL A 21 12.23 8.14 5.45
C VAL A 21 13.09 9.30 5.96
N HIS A 22 14.05 9.74 5.15
CA HIS A 22 14.89 10.88 5.53
C HIS A 22 14.10 12.19 5.46
N VAL A 23 14.32 13.08 6.43
CA VAL A 23 13.63 14.39 6.51
C VAL A 23 13.85 15.27 5.28
N ALA A 24 15.00 15.13 4.62
CA ALA A 24 15.32 15.87 3.40
C ALA A 24 14.77 15.22 2.12
N SER A 25 14.10 14.07 2.20
CA SER A 25 13.49 13.43 1.03
C SER A 25 12.45 14.36 0.40
N ALA A 26 12.35 14.36 -0.93
CA ALA A 26 11.41 15.25 -1.64
C ALA A 26 9.97 15.05 -1.17
N GLY A 27 9.56 13.78 -1.01
CA GLY A 27 8.21 13.40 -0.56
C GLY A 27 7.86 13.99 0.81
N PHE A 28 8.79 13.99 1.77
CA PHE A 28 8.55 14.59 3.09
C PHE A 28 8.72 16.11 3.07
N LYS A 29 9.86 16.60 2.55
CA LYS A 29 10.27 18.00 2.63
C LYS A 29 9.30 18.94 1.91
N PHE A 30 8.77 18.52 0.77
CA PHE A 30 7.93 19.34 -0.09
C PHE A 30 6.50 18.79 -0.22
N GLY A 31 6.19 17.67 0.43
CA GLY A 31 4.90 17.00 0.28
C GLY A 31 4.67 16.45 -1.14
N THR A 32 5.75 16.19 -1.90
CA THR A 32 5.70 15.72 -3.30
C THR A 32 5.39 14.22 -3.38
N ALA A 33 4.33 13.76 -2.69
CA ALA A 33 3.94 12.37 -2.63
C ALA A 33 2.46 12.20 -3.00
N VAL A 34 2.15 11.08 -3.66
CA VAL A 34 0.79 10.67 -3.98
C VAL A 34 0.46 9.46 -3.11
N PHE A 35 -0.72 9.44 -2.49
CA PHE A 35 -1.16 8.35 -1.63
C PHE A 35 -2.60 7.95 -1.92
N GLU A 36 -2.96 6.76 -1.45
CA GLU A 36 -4.31 6.23 -1.50
C GLU A 36 -4.71 5.65 -0.14
N GLY A 37 -6.00 5.75 0.19
CA GLY A 37 -6.58 5.12 1.36
C GLY A 37 -7.35 3.87 0.97
N LEU A 38 -6.90 2.70 1.42
CA LEU A 38 -7.58 1.42 1.16
C LEU A 38 -8.19 0.88 2.45
N ARG A 39 -9.38 0.29 2.33
CA ARG A 39 -10.07 -0.35 3.45
C ARG A 39 -10.23 -1.85 3.21
N GLY A 40 -9.75 -2.63 4.17
CA GLY A 40 -10.03 -4.05 4.29
C GLY A 40 -11.18 -4.30 5.24
N TYR A 41 -12.07 -5.22 4.87
CA TYR A 41 -13.16 -5.72 5.71
C TYR A 41 -12.88 -7.17 6.06
N TRP A 42 -12.82 -7.47 7.36
CA TRP A 42 -12.66 -8.83 7.84
C TRP A 42 -14.02 -9.53 7.86
N ASN A 43 -14.11 -10.68 7.19
CA ASN A 43 -15.25 -11.57 7.27
C ASN A 43 -14.92 -12.74 8.20
N GLN A 44 -15.60 -12.78 9.35
CA GLN A 44 -15.38 -13.84 10.35
C GLN A 44 -15.81 -15.22 9.86
N SER A 45 -16.87 -15.33 9.06
CA SER A 45 -17.38 -16.62 8.59
C SER A 45 -16.45 -17.30 7.60
N ASN A 46 -15.75 -16.51 6.78
CA ASN A 46 -14.82 -17.02 5.76
C ASN A 46 -13.36 -16.94 6.20
N GLU A 47 -13.06 -16.35 7.37
CA GLU A 47 -11.72 -16.04 7.85
C GLU A 47 -10.84 -15.33 6.79
N GLU A 48 -11.47 -14.41 6.04
CA GLU A 48 -10.87 -13.73 4.91
C GLU A 48 -10.97 -12.21 5.04
N MET A 49 -9.97 -11.50 4.49
CA MET A 49 -9.97 -10.05 4.37
C MET A 49 -10.32 -9.63 2.93
N TYR A 50 -11.36 -8.83 2.78
CA TYR A 50 -11.79 -8.29 1.50
C TYR A 50 -11.38 -6.82 1.35
N LEU A 51 -10.62 -6.51 0.29
CA LEU A 51 -10.24 -5.14 -0.04
C LEU A 51 -11.32 -4.50 -0.93
N PHE A 52 -11.86 -3.36 -0.50
CA PHE A 52 -12.91 -2.69 -1.25
C PHE A 52 -12.33 -1.87 -2.41
N ARG A 53 -12.77 -2.16 -3.65
CA ARG A 53 -12.46 -1.39 -4.87
C ARG A 53 -10.97 -1.18 -5.16
N MET A 54 -10.17 -2.22 -4.88
CA MET A 54 -8.70 -2.18 -5.02
C MET A 54 -8.26 -1.69 -6.41
N GLU A 55 -8.89 -2.19 -7.46
CA GLU A 55 -8.52 -1.83 -8.83
C GLU A 55 -8.74 -0.33 -9.11
N GLU A 56 -9.83 0.26 -8.63
CA GLU A 56 -10.09 1.68 -8.83
C GLU A 56 -9.18 2.59 -8.01
N HIS A 57 -8.83 2.19 -6.78
CA HIS A 57 -7.81 2.88 -5.99
C HIS A 57 -6.47 2.89 -6.72
N MET A 58 -6.08 1.77 -7.30
CA MET A 58 -4.81 1.66 -8.01
C MET A 58 -4.77 2.46 -9.32
N ARG A 59 -5.86 2.45 -10.10
CA ARG A 59 -5.99 3.31 -11.28
C ARG A 59 -5.88 4.79 -10.92
N ARG A 60 -6.47 5.22 -9.80
CA ARG A 60 -6.38 6.61 -9.33
C ARG A 60 -4.99 6.98 -8.85
N LEU A 61 -4.28 6.05 -8.20
CA LEU A 61 -2.88 6.23 -7.81
C LEU A 61 -1.99 6.42 -9.04
N GLU A 62 -2.16 5.60 -10.07
CA GLU A 62 -1.40 5.70 -11.33
C GLU A 62 -1.67 7.02 -12.05
N PHE A 63 -2.94 7.43 -12.15
CA PHE A 63 -3.33 8.70 -12.74
C PHE A 63 -2.69 9.90 -12.00
N SER A 64 -2.78 9.90 -10.67
CA SER A 64 -2.26 10.99 -9.84
C SER A 64 -0.72 11.04 -9.87
N SER A 65 -0.06 9.88 -9.93
CA SER A 65 1.40 9.79 -10.08
C SER A 65 1.86 10.35 -11.43
N ALA A 66 1.14 10.03 -12.51
CA ALA A 66 1.41 10.56 -13.85
C ALA A 66 1.22 12.09 -13.91
N PHE A 67 0.17 12.61 -13.26
CA PHE A 67 -0.06 14.06 -13.16
C PHE A 67 1.10 14.78 -12.46
N TYR A 68 1.68 14.18 -11.43
CA TYR A 68 2.84 14.72 -10.72
C TYR A 68 4.18 14.39 -11.39
N ALA A 69 4.17 13.78 -12.58
CA ALA A 69 5.36 13.31 -13.30
C ALA A 69 6.29 12.41 -12.47
N LEU A 70 5.73 11.64 -11.52
CA LEU A 70 6.47 10.63 -10.78
C LEU A 70 6.66 9.38 -11.64
N GLN A 71 7.81 8.73 -11.50
CA GLN A 71 8.05 7.44 -12.16
C GLN A 71 7.07 6.39 -11.64
N ARG A 72 6.53 5.58 -12.57
CA ARG A 72 5.71 4.42 -12.20
C ARG A 72 6.55 3.45 -11.37
N THR A 73 6.07 3.14 -10.18
CA THR A 73 6.71 2.16 -9.28
C THR A 73 6.10 0.76 -9.38
N SER A 74 4.89 0.60 -9.95
CA SER A 74 4.15 -0.67 -9.93
C SER A 74 4.21 -1.46 -11.25
N ASP A 75 4.57 -2.74 -11.15
CA ASP A 75 4.34 -3.76 -12.18
C ASP A 75 2.85 -4.14 -12.18
N ARG A 76 2.22 -4.09 -13.37
CA ARG A 76 0.77 -4.29 -13.57
C ARG A 76 0.29 -5.70 -13.18
N ARG A 77 1.19 -6.63 -12.88
CA ARG A 77 0.89 -8.00 -12.42
C ARG A 77 0.27 -8.09 -11.02
N VAL A 78 0.39 -7.07 -10.17
CA VAL A 78 -0.13 -7.09 -8.79
C VAL A 78 -1.66 -6.94 -8.71
N TYR A 79 -2.31 -6.51 -9.80
CA TYR A 79 -3.75 -6.16 -9.77
C TYR A 79 -4.72 -7.36 -9.79
N ASN A 80 -4.26 -8.56 -10.17
CA ASN A 80 -5.15 -9.71 -10.38
C ASN A 80 -5.26 -10.67 -9.18
N SER A 81 -4.60 -10.38 -8.05
CA SER A 81 -4.75 -11.16 -6.81
C SER A 81 -5.67 -10.45 -5.82
N THR A 82 -6.94 -10.25 -6.17
CA THR A 82 -7.93 -9.59 -5.31
C THR A 82 -8.35 -10.44 -4.10
N ASN A 83 -7.89 -11.68 -4.01
CA ASN A 83 -8.03 -12.53 -2.83
C ASN A 83 -6.70 -12.59 -2.09
N CYS A 84 -6.46 -11.62 -1.21
CA CYS A 84 -5.37 -11.69 -0.26
C CYS A 84 -5.71 -12.78 0.78
N ARG A 85 -5.34 -14.03 0.49
CA ARG A 85 -5.25 -15.08 1.51
C ARG A 85 -4.05 -14.76 2.36
N ILE A 86 -4.27 -14.10 3.49
CA ILE A 86 -3.27 -14.04 4.56
C ILE A 86 -3.22 -15.44 5.17
N ASN A 87 -2.53 -16.38 4.51
CA ASN A 87 -2.12 -17.61 5.16
C ASN A 87 -1.16 -17.20 6.27
N GLN A 88 -1.67 -17.14 7.50
CA GLN A 88 -0.83 -17.13 8.69
C GLN A 88 -0.08 -18.48 8.71
N SER A 89 1.16 -18.49 8.23
CA SER A 89 2.07 -19.59 8.53
C SER A 89 2.30 -19.59 10.03
N LYS A 90 1.99 -20.73 10.65
CA LYS A 90 2.27 -21.09 12.05
C LYS A 90 3.66 -20.65 12.51
#